data_AF-R9JMW4-F1
#
_entry.id   AF-R9JMW4-F1
#
_cell.length_a   1.000
_cell.length_b   1.000
_cell.length_c   1.000
_cell.angle_alpha   90.00
_cell.angle_beta   90.00
_cell.angle_gamma   90.00
#
_symmetry.space_group_name_H-M   'P 1'
#
loop_
_entity.id
_entity.type
_entity.pdbx_description
1 polymer ?
#
loop_
_entity_poly.entity_id
_entity_poly.type
_entity_poly.pdbx_seq_one_letter_code
_entity_poly.pdbx_strand_id
1 'polypeptide(L)' 'MTRREVKHFKALYFDLCVKDLEKYYSAANPRGAYRKIQDYLLQRQFSHEQYSGYHSQYKTTYLLIL' A
#
# COMPACT_ATOMS: atom_id res chain seq x y z
N MET A 1 -14.47 28.14 -19.18
CA MET A 1 -13.38 27.15 -19.07
C MET A 1 -13.40 26.59 -17.66
N THR A 2 -13.89 25.36 -17.47
CA THR A 2 -13.89 24.70 -16.16
C THR A 2 -12.44 24.43 -15.73
N ARG A 3 -12.05 24.95 -14.56
CA ARG A 3 -10.74 24.73 -13.93
C ARG A 3 -10.53 23.22 -13.83
N ARG A 4 -9.51 22.65 -14.50
CA ARG A 4 -9.15 21.24 -14.34
C ARG A 4 -8.70 21.05 -12.88
N GLU A 5 -9.51 20.39 -12.07
CA GLU A 5 -9.08 19.99 -10.73
C GLU A 5 -7.88 19.06 -10.84
N VAL A 6 -6.75 19.45 -10.23
CA VAL A 6 -5.58 18.59 -10.11
C VAL A 6 -5.95 17.41 -9.21
N LYS A 7 -5.90 16.19 -9.75
CA LYS A 7 -6.12 14.97 -8.96
C LYS A 7 -4.84 14.66 -8.20
N HIS A 8 -4.86 14.78 -6.87
CA HIS A 8 -3.77 14.31 -6.03
C HIS A 8 -4.06 12.87 -5.60
N PHE A 9 -3.44 11.92 -6.30
CA PHE A 9 -3.39 10.53 -5.87
C PHE A 9 -2.23 10.36 -4.88
N LYS A 10 -2.32 9.38 -3.98
CA LYS A 10 -1.25 9.02 -3.05
C LYS A 10 -0.60 7.73 -3.50
N ALA A 11 0.71 7.68 -3.33
CA ALA A 11 1.48 6.46 -3.47
C ALA A 11 2.01 6.04 -2.10
N LEU A 12 2.00 4.73 -1.85
CA LEU A 12 2.60 4.08 -0.69
C LEU A 12 3.68 3.14 -1.18
N TYR A 13 4.89 3.34 -0.66
CA TYR A 13 6.04 2.46 -0.88
C TYR A 13 6.62 2.10 0.49
N PHE A 14 6.96 0.83 0.68
CA PHE A 14 7.52 0.35 1.93
C PHE A 14 8.54 -0.76 1.69
N ASP A 15 9.37 -1.02 2.69
CA ASP A 15 10.20 -2.21 2.72
C ASP A 15 10.10 -2.87 4.09
N LEU A 16 10.26 -4.18 4.14
CA LEU A 16 10.14 -4.96 5.36
C LEU A 16 11.45 -5.70 5.61
N CYS A 17 11.95 -5.63 6.84
CA CYS A 17 13.10 -6.42 7.26
C CYS A 17 12.72 -7.92 7.28
N VAL A 18 13.26 -8.70 6.34
CA VAL A 18 12.95 -10.14 6.24
C VAL A 18 13.30 -10.90 7.52
N LYS A 19 14.40 -10.55 8.20
CA LYS A 19 14.78 -11.18 9.48
C LYS A 19 13.73 -10.96 10.57
N ASP A 20 13.12 -9.79 10.61
CA ASP A 20 12.04 -9.50 11.54
C ASP A 20 10.75 -10.22 11.14
N LEU A 21 10.46 -10.36 9.84
CA LEU A 21 9.34 -11.17 9.38
C LEU A 21 9.52 -12.65 9.74
N GLU A 22 10.73 -13.20 9.62
CA GLU A 22 11.03 -14.57 10.04
C GLU A 22 10.79 -14.74 11.55
N LYS A 23 11.22 -13.77 12.35
CA LYS A 23 11.12 -13.82 13.81
C LYS A 23 9.70 -13.59 14.34
N TYR A 24 8.98 -12.60 13.80
CA TYR A 24 7.74 -12.10 14.39
C TYR A 24 6.49 -12.43 13.57
N TYR A 25 6.61 -12.76 12.29
CA TYR A 25 5.46 -13.10 11.44
C TYR A 25 5.38 -14.60 11.14
N SER A 26 6.40 -15.15 10.49
CA SER A 26 6.47 -16.57 10.12
C SER A 26 7.87 -16.93 9.65
N ALA A 27 8.54 -17.84 10.34
CA ALA A 27 9.82 -18.38 9.90
C ALA A 27 9.70 -19.21 8.61
N ALA A 28 8.57 -19.91 8.41
CA ALA A 28 8.37 -20.78 7.24
C ALA A 28 7.92 -20.01 5.99
N ASN A 29 7.24 -18.86 6.15
CA ASN A 29 6.78 -18.05 5.03
C ASN A 29 6.79 -16.54 5.38
N PRO A 30 7.97 -15.93 5.55
CA PRO A 30 8.08 -14.51 5.93
C PRO A 30 7.50 -13.59 4.85
N ARG A 31 7.70 -13.93 3.57
CA ARG A 31 7.19 -13.16 2.42
C ARG A 31 5.68 -13.19 2.29
N GLY A 32 4.99 -14.12 2.97
CA GLY A 32 3.53 -14.12 3.06
C GLY A 32 2.95 -12.82 3.64
N ALA A 33 3.74 -12.05 4.40
CA ALA A 33 3.34 -10.75 4.92
C ALA A 33 3.03 -9.74 3.80
N TYR A 34 3.81 -9.73 2.72
CA TYR A 34 3.58 -8.85 1.57
C TYR A 34 2.22 -9.12 0.92
N ARG A 35 1.83 -10.40 0.82
CA ARG A 35 0.52 -10.80 0.29
C ARG A 35 -0.63 -10.29 1.16
N LYS A 36 -0.50 -10.39 2.49
CA LYS A 36 -1.52 -9.84 3.42
C LYS A 36 -1.67 -8.33 3.27
N ILE A 37 -0.55 -7.61 3.12
CA ILE A 37 -0.57 -6.15 2.90
C ILE A 37 -1.20 -5.83 1.54
N GLN A 38 -0.85 -6.57 0.49
CA GLN A 38 -1.46 -6.44 -0.83
C GLN A 38 -2.98 -6.59 -0.75
N ASP A 39 -3.48 -7.69 -0.16
CA ASP A 39 -4.92 -7.94 -0.03
C ASP A 39 -5.61 -6.80 0.74
N TYR A 40 -5.00 -6.33 1.83
CA TYR A 40 -5.51 -5.21 2.63
C TYR A 40 -5.62 -3.90 1.84
N LEU A 41 -4.63 -3.59 1.00
CA LEU A 41 -4.57 -2.37 0.18
C LEU A 41 -5.52 -2.45 -1.02
N LEU A 42 -5.59 -3.60 -1.70
CA LEU A 42 -6.53 -3.82 -2.80
C LEU A 42 -7.98 -3.64 -2.34
N GLN A 43 -8.33 -4.14 -1.15
CA GLN A 43 -9.66 -3.92 -0.55
C GLN A 43 -9.98 -2.44 -0.29
N ARG A 44 -8.96 -1.57 -0.20
CA ARG A 44 -9.07 -0.13 0.10
C ARG A 44 -8.87 0.74 -1.13
N GLN A 45 -9.11 0.19 -2.33
CA GLN A 45 -9.02 0.93 -3.58
C GLN A 45 -7.61 1.47 -3.83
N PHE A 46 -6.59 0.69 -3.50
CA PHE A 46 -5.25 0.88 -4.04
C PHE A 46 -5.02 -0.10 -5.20
N SER A 47 -4.34 0.33 -6.26
CA SER A 47 -3.76 -0.57 -7.25
C SER A 47 -2.34 -0.93 -6.85
N HIS A 48 -2.00 -2.21 -7.01
CA HIS A 48 -0.62 -2.66 -6.97
C HIS A 48 0.12 -2.18 -8.23
N GLU A 49 1.35 -1.72 -8.07
CA GLU A 49 2.26 -1.43 -9.18
C GLU A 49 3.38 -2.46 -9.23
N GLN A 50 4.58 -2.06 -8.80
CA GLN A 50 5.77 -2.91 -8.79
C GLN A 50 6.32 -3.02 -7.37
N TYR A 51 6.85 -4.20 -7.04
CA TYR A 51 7.39 -4.50 -5.71
C TYR A 51 6.38 -4.17 -4.60
N SER A 52 6.78 -3.39 -3.62
CA SER A 52 5.96 -2.94 -2.48
C SER A 52 5.22 -1.62 -2.76
N GLY A 53 5.04 -1.25 -4.03
CA GLY A 53 4.43 0.02 -4.45
C GLY A 53 2.93 -0.09 -4.72
N TYR A 54 2.17 0.91 -4.23
CA TYR A 54 0.72 0.99 -4.38
C TYR A 54 0.25 2.42 -4.60
N HIS A 55 -0.77 2.62 -5.44
CA HIS A 55 -1.38 3.92 -5.70
C HIS A 55 -2.86 3.93 -5.35
N SER A 56 -3.33 4.98 -4.68
CA SER A 56 -4.75 5.17 -4.41
C SER A 56 -5.51 5.39 -5.71
N GLN A 57 -6.63 4.70 -5.90
CA GLN A 57 -7.52 4.88 -7.05
C GLN A 57 -8.54 6.02 -6.84
N TYR A 58 -8.52 6.66 -5.68
CA TYR A 58 -9.40 7.78 -5.32
C TYR A 58 -8.58 9.03 -4.98
N LYS A 59 -9.20 10.21 -5.11
CA LYS A 59 -8.59 11.46 -4.64
C LYS A 59 -8.56 11.42 -3.12
N THR A 60 -7.38 11.45 -2.54
CA THR A 60 -7.23 11.67 -1.09
C THR A 60 -7.04 13.16 -0.86
N THR A 61 -7.97 13.82 -0.18
CA THR A 61 -7.87 15.27 0.04
C THR A 61 -7.17 15.65 1.33
N TYR A 62 -7.15 14.82 2.38
CA TYR A 62 -6.34 15.03 3.59
C TYR A 62 -6.08 13.67 4.26
N LEU A 63 -4.99 13.57 5.02
CA LEU A 63 -4.64 12.39 5.83
C LEU A 63 -5.65 12.31 7.00
N LEU A 64 -6.77 11.62 6.79
CA LEU A 64 -7.67 11.24 7.87
C LEU A 64 -7.20 9.88 8.38
N ILE A 65 -6.45 9.92 9.48
CA ILE A 65 -6.18 8.75 10.31
C ILE A 65 -7.46 8.53 11.11
N LEU A 66 -8.19 7.45 10.82
CA LEU A 66 -9.36 7.00 11.59
C LEU A 66 -8.92 6.40 12.92
#